data_AF-A0A1I0DDR5-F1
#
_entry.id   AF-A0A1I0DDR5-F1
#
_cell.length_a   1.000
_cell.length_b   1.000
_cell.length_c   1.000
_cell.angle_alpha   90.00
_cell.angle_beta   90.00
_cell.angle_gamma   90.00
#
_symmetry.space_group_name_H-M   'P 1'
#
loop_
_entity.id
_entity.type
_entity.pdbx_description
1 polymer ?
#
loop_
_entity_poly.entity_id
_entity_poly.type
_entity_poly.pdbx_seq_one_letter_code
_entity_poly.pdbx_strand_id
1 'polypeptide(L)'
;MRKTLRDVASYLKEIMVPETQEAYAINPTYTNVSAEESIREGVLAFRAFLVRLYDVLYTKGDVYDNSKKVAHEYENRTTLSVYYPFLHNVSTILMNIGYHGMPVENAQSLACGNTVFNGKLSVTKNLECLRFLADCGICIDGIDINEKKQNLSDIKTIKITYPDNPTMLTGLKVMAIAEIDHGTLVNQDVFLRCDYRVLKKDKTDVLSIVQDTIKPLSADVQDFILQLHQRYLDKGLTCVVEVKGFHIYMKYGYKRKDLWGINASLNNGYHINVKSTKTHEYTDTVKTFPPILQELIEKGYGCGRKREIGHCDGGCRGLPISLDDSVLDIRDDIETWFDQELSCLQKK
;
A
#
# COMPACT_ATOMS: atom_id res chain seq x y z
N MET A 1 -1.36 7.21 -19.26
CA MET A 1 -2.81 7.47 -19.12
C MET A 1 -3.11 7.73 -17.65
N ARG A 2 -4.04 8.62 -17.31
CA ARG A 2 -4.44 8.84 -15.91
C ARG A 2 -5.12 7.57 -15.38
N LYS A 3 -4.72 7.11 -14.19
CA LYS A 3 -5.42 6.07 -13.44
C LYS A 3 -6.66 6.68 -12.76
N THR A 4 -7.78 5.98 -12.85
CA THR A 4 -9.09 6.40 -12.33
C THR A 4 -9.28 5.93 -10.87
N LEU A 5 -10.33 6.40 -10.20
CA LEU A 5 -10.73 5.83 -8.90
C LEU A 5 -11.06 4.34 -8.98
N ARG A 6 -11.53 3.84 -10.13
CA ARG A 6 -11.75 2.41 -10.37
C ARG A 6 -10.44 1.62 -10.39
N ASP A 7 -9.40 2.16 -11.03
CA ASP A 7 -8.06 1.57 -11.02
C ASP A 7 -7.49 1.54 -9.60
N VAL A 8 -7.68 2.63 -8.84
CA VAL A 8 -7.27 2.71 -7.43
C VAL A 8 -7.99 1.67 -6.58
N ALA A 9 -9.30 1.53 -6.74
CA ALA A 9 -10.09 0.54 -6.00
C ALA A 9 -9.58 -0.89 -6.25
N SER A 10 -9.32 -1.21 -7.51
CA SER A 10 -8.78 -2.52 -7.92
C SER A 10 -7.41 -2.76 -7.28
N TYR A 11 -6.52 -1.78 -7.40
CA TYR A 11 -5.17 -1.87 -6.85
C TYR A 11 -5.16 -1.97 -5.33
N LEU A 12 -5.95 -1.16 -4.62
CA LEU A 12 -6.04 -1.23 -3.16
C LEU A 12 -6.52 -2.60 -2.71
N LYS A 13 -7.55 -3.16 -3.37
CA LYS A 13 -8.07 -4.49 -3.08
C LYS A 13 -7.01 -5.59 -3.33
N GLU A 14 -6.20 -5.43 -4.36
CA GLU A 14 -5.09 -6.34 -4.71
C GLU A 14 -3.97 -6.34 -3.65
N ILE A 15 -3.56 -5.15 -3.17
CA ILE A 15 -2.46 -5.01 -2.21
C ILE A 15 -2.89 -5.06 -0.73
N MET A 16 -4.17 -5.32 -0.46
CA MET A 16 -4.66 -5.60 0.88
C MET A 16 -3.95 -6.81 1.46
N VAL A 17 -3.58 -6.74 2.73
CA VAL A 17 -2.94 -7.88 3.39
C VAL A 17 -3.92 -9.07 3.38
N PRO A 18 -3.47 -10.26 2.93
CA PRO A 18 -4.31 -11.45 2.93
C PRO A 18 -4.87 -11.76 4.32
N GLU A 19 -6.06 -12.34 4.34
CA GLU A 19 -6.65 -12.83 5.56
C GLU A 19 -5.83 -14.02 6.09
N THR A 20 -5.36 -13.95 7.33
CA THR A 20 -4.79 -15.12 8.00
C THR A 20 -5.63 -15.46 9.23
N GLN A 21 -5.89 -16.77 9.41
CA GLN A 21 -6.50 -17.31 10.63
C GLN A 21 -5.48 -17.48 11.77
N GLU A 22 -4.30 -16.88 11.63
CA GLU A 22 -3.23 -17.03 12.62
C GLU A 22 -3.64 -16.38 13.93
N ALA A 23 -3.62 -17.16 15.01
CA ALA A 23 -3.62 -16.61 16.36
C ALA A 23 -2.25 -15.98 16.62
N TYR A 24 -2.08 -14.69 16.26
CA TYR A 24 -0.89 -13.91 16.58
C TYR A 24 -1.10 -13.11 17.86
N ALA A 25 -0.07 -13.02 18.72
CA ALA A 25 -0.13 -12.18 19.91
C ALA A 25 -0.27 -10.70 19.53
N ILE A 26 -1.18 -9.99 20.19
CA ILE A 26 -1.40 -8.55 19.94
C ILE A 26 -0.44 -7.77 20.84
N ASN A 27 0.11 -6.67 20.33
CA ASN A 27 0.89 -5.77 21.16
C ASN A 27 0.00 -5.18 22.28
N PRO A 28 0.38 -5.27 23.57
CA PRO A 28 -0.43 -4.82 24.70
C PRO A 28 -0.90 -3.35 24.62
N THR A 29 -0.25 -2.50 23.83
CA THR A 29 -0.73 -1.13 23.60
C THR A 29 -2.16 -1.09 23.04
N TYR A 30 -2.58 -2.10 22.27
CA TYR A 30 -3.90 -2.17 21.65
C TYR A 30 -4.96 -2.83 22.54
N THR A 31 -4.59 -3.55 23.60
CA THR A 31 -5.56 -4.27 24.45
C THR A 31 -6.40 -3.33 25.33
N ASN A 32 -6.06 -2.05 25.38
CA ASN A 32 -6.90 -1.01 25.98
C ASN A 32 -8.21 -0.78 25.18
N VAL A 33 -8.24 -1.19 23.91
CA VAL A 33 -9.43 -1.06 23.06
C VAL A 33 -10.40 -2.23 23.29
N SER A 34 -9.89 -3.45 23.31
CA SER A 34 -10.67 -4.67 23.52
C SER A 34 -9.76 -5.87 23.82
N ALA A 35 -10.35 -7.03 24.14
CA ALA A 35 -9.61 -8.28 24.27
C ALA A 35 -9.01 -8.71 22.93
N GLU A 36 -7.89 -9.44 22.95
CA GLU A 36 -7.17 -9.81 21.72
C GLU A 36 -8.03 -10.57 20.70
N GLU A 37 -8.91 -11.47 21.17
CA GLU A 37 -9.84 -12.22 20.32
C GLU A 37 -10.79 -11.27 19.58
N SER A 38 -11.43 -10.36 20.31
CA SER A 38 -12.31 -9.34 19.73
C SER A 38 -11.59 -8.37 18.80
N ILE A 39 -10.30 -8.09 19.05
CA ILE A 39 -9.47 -7.31 18.12
C ILE A 39 -9.27 -8.07 16.81
N ARG A 40 -8.89 -9.35 16.86
CA ARG A 40 -8.69 -10.17 15.66
C ARG A 40 -9.97 -10.29 14.84
N GLU A 41 -11.09 -10.62 15.49
CA GLU A 41 -12.41 -10.66 14.85
C GLU A 41 -12.80 -9.31 14.24
N GLY A 42 -12.54 -8.22 14.95
CA GLY A 42 -12.82 -6.87 14.47
C GLY A 42 -11.99 -6.51 13.25
N VAL A 43 -10.70 -6.83 13.23
CA VAL A 43 -9.81 -6.63 12.08
C VAL A 43 -10.30 -7.40 10.86
N LEU A 44 -10.73 -8.66 11.03
CA LEU A 44 -11.32 -9.46 9.95
C LEU A 44 -12.60 -8.82 9.41
N ALA A 45 -13.50 -8.36 10.30
CA ALA A 45 -14.72 -7.67 9.92
C ALA A 45 -14.44 -6.33 9.22
N PHE A 46 -13.43 -5.57 9.67
CA PHE A 46 -12.99 -4.33 9.03
C PHE A 46 -12.37 -4.57 7.65
N ARG A 47 -11.60 -5.65 7.49
CA ARG A 47 -11.08 -6.09 6.19
C ARG A 47 -12.22 -6.37 5.21
N ALA A 48 -13.25 -7.11 5.65
CA ALA A 48 -14.44 -7.38 4.83
C ALA A 48 -15.19 -6.08 4.45
N PHE A 49 -15.27 -5.12 5.38
CA PHE A 49 -15.80 -3.79 5.10
C PHE A 49 -14.96 -3.05 4.04
N LEU A 50 -13.62 -3.08 4.10
CA LEU A 50 -12.77 -2.44 3.09
C LEU A 50 -12.97 -3.05 1.70
N VAL A 51 -13.15 -4.38 1.60
CA VAL A 51 -13.53 -5.03 0.34
C VAL A 51 -14.82 -4.43 -0.22
N ARG A 52 -15.87 -4.30 0.61
CA ARG A 52 -17.13 -3.66 0.21
C ARG A 52 -16.92 -2.21 -0.21
N LEU A 53 -16.13 -1.44 0.55
CA LEU A 53 -15.80 -0.05 0.22
C LEU A 53 -15.14 0.04 -1.16
N TYR A 54 -14.20 -0.85 -1.47
CA TYR A 54 -13.56 -0.90 -2.79
C TYR A 54 -14.49 -1.34 -3.90
N ASP A 55 -15.42 -2.26 -3.65
CA ASP A 55 -16.43 -2.66 -4.64
C ASP A 55 -17.41 -1.51 -4.96
N VAL A 56 -17.81 -0.74 -3.94
CA VAL A 56 -18.61 0.48 -4.13
C VAL A 56 -17.79 1.56 -4.86
N LEU A 57 -16.52 1.76 -4.49
CA LEU A 57 -15.62 2.71 -5.17
C LEU A 57 -15.38 2.32 -6.63
N TYR A 58 -15.24 1.03 -6.92
CA TYR A 58 -15.08 0.52 -8.28
C TYR A 58 -16.31 0.79 -9.14
N THR A 59 -17.50 0.65 -8.56
CA THR A 59 -18.77 0.78 -9.27
C THR A 59 -19.24 2.22 -9.42
N LYS A 60 -19.06 3.04 -8.38
CA LYS A 60 -19.60 4.41 -8.29
C LYS A 60 -18.51 5.49 -8.30
N GLY A 61 -17.23 5.14 -8.23
CA GLY A 61 -16.13 6.07 -8.01
C GLY A 61 -15.98 7.15 -9.08
N ASP A 62 -16.35 6.85 -10.32
CA ASP A 62 -16.16 7.77 -11.45
C ASP A 62 -16.85 9.12 -11.25
N VAL A 63 -18.01 9.16 -10.58
CA VAL A 63 -18.74 10.42 -10.31
C VAL A 63 -17.99 11.34 -9.34
N TYR A 64 -17.07 10.78 -8.57
CA TYR A 64 -16.25 11.51 -7.60
C TYR A 64 -14.84 11.82 -8.11
N ASP A 65 -14.45 11.29 -9.28
CA ASP A 65 -13.08 11.32 -9.78
C ASP A 65 -12.70 12.64 -10.49
N ASN A 66 -12.92 13.75 -9.79
CA ASN A 66 -12.85 15.11 -10.34
C ASN A 66 -11.43 15.68 -10.50
N SER A 67 -10.38 14.94 -10.11
CA SER A 67 -9.00 15.38 -10.31
C SER A 67 -8.65 15.42 -11.80
N LYS A 68 -7.72 16.28 -12.21
CA LYS A 68 -7.16 16.29 -13.57
C LYS A 68 -5.67 16.00 -13.58
N LYS A 69 -5.08 15.73 -12.41
CA LYS A 69 -3.64 15.48 -12.28
C LYS A 69 -3.32 14.09 -12.81
N VAL A 70 -2.32 14.05 -13.70
CA VAL A 70 -1.74 12.81 -14.20
C VAL A 70 -0.43 12.63 -13.47
N ALA A 71 -0.24 11.46 -12.84
CA ALA A 71 1.03 11.12 -12.23
C ALA A 71 2.11 11.08 -13.31
N HIS A 72 3.35 11.42 -12.95
CA HIS A 72 4.45 11.21 -13.86
C HIS A 72 4.56 9.69 -14.16
N GLU A 73 4.94 9.30 -15.38
CA GLU A 73 5.23 7.89 -15.77
C GLU A 73 6.24 7.18 -14.84
N TYR A 74 6.87 7.97 -14.00
CA TYR A 74 7.98 7.68 -13.15
C TYR A 74 7.58 7.80 -11.67
N GLU A 75 6.30 7.79 -11.35
CA GLU A 75 5.85 7.93 -9.98
C GLU A 75 5.25 6.62 -9.48
N ASN A 76 6.02 5.86 -8.70
CA ASN A 76 5.49 4.64 -8.06
C ASN A 76 4.53 4.99 -6.91
N ARG A 77 4.77 6.11 -6.23
CA ARG A 77 3.99 6.52 -5.06
C ARG A 77 2.68 7.18 -5.49
N THR A 78 1.60 6.76 -4.87
CA THR A 78 0.27 7.32 -5.05
C THR A 78 -0.09 8.19 -3.86
N THR A 79 -0.08 9.51 -4.06
CA THR A 79 -0.54 10.47 -3.03
C THR A 79 -2.05 10.73 -3.20
N LEU A 80 -2.90 10.10 -2.37
CA LEU A 80 -4.36 10.24 -2.49
C LEU A 80 -4.83 11.69 -2.43
N SER A 81 -4.29 12.52 -1.53
CA SER A 81 -4.71 13.93 -1.42
C SER A 81 -4.47 14.75 -2.70
N VAL A 82 -3.52 14.31 -3.54
CA VAL A 82 -3.16 14.98 -4.81
C VAL A 82 -3.93 14.40 -5.99
N TYR A 83 -3.93 13.07 -6.11
CA TYR A 83 -4.49 12.39 -7.29
C TYR A 83 -5.96 11.98 -7.12
N TYR A 84 -6.37 11.64 -5.89
CA TYR A 84 -7.68 11.06 -5.57
C TYR A 84 -8.28 11.70 -4.30
N PRO A 85 -8.51 13.02 -4.30
CA PRO A 85 -8.87 13.78 -3.10
C PRO A 85 -10.17 13.30 -2.45
N PHE A 86 -11.11 12.76 -3.23
CA PHE A 86 -12.33 12.16 -2.68
C PHE A 86 -12.02 10.98 -1.75
N LEU A 87 -11.26 9.99 -2.23
CA LEU A 87 -10.89 8.83 -1.41
C LEU A 87 -10.05 9.24 -0.18
N HIS A 88 -9.17 10.23 -0.34
CA HIS A 88 -8.44 10.80 0.80
C HIS A 88 -9.39 11.33 1.89
N ASN A 89 -10.44 12.06 1.50
CA ASN A 89 -11.42 12.61 2.43
C ASN A 89 -12.28 11.53 3.08
N VAL A 90 -12.74 10.53 2.31
CA VAL A 90 -13.46 9.35 2.83
C VAL A 90 -12.60 8.63 3.86
N SER A 91 -11.33 8.34 3.53
CA SER A 91 -10.39 7.68 4.45
C SER A 91 -10.17 8.51 5.72
N THR A 92 -10.07 9.84 5.60
CA THR A 92 -9.88 10.72 6.75
C THR A 92 -11.10 10.70 7.68
N ILE A 93 -12.31 10.79 7.15
CA ILE A 93 -13.54 10.74 7.96
C ILE A 93 -13.68 9.36 8.62
N LEU A 94 -13.42 8.29 7.88
CA LEU A 94 -13.46 6.93 8.40
C LEU A 94 -12.43 6.73 9.53
N MET A 95 -11.20 7.20 9.35
CA MET A 95 -10.18 7.20 10.40
C MET A 95 -10.61 8.03 11.62
N ASN A 96 -11.18 9.22 11.43
CA ASN A 96 -11.64 10.06 12.53
C ASN A 96 -12.75 9.37 13.34
N ILE A 97 -13.68 8.66 12.66
CA ILE A 97 -14.70 7.84 13.31
C ILE A 97 -14.05 6.77 14.19
N GLY A 98 -13.09 6.00 13.65
CA GLY A 98 -12.42 4.96 14.41
C GLY A 98 -11.61 5.51 15.59
N TYR A 99 -10.81 6.53 15.35
CA TYR A 99 -9.89 7.07 16.34
C TYR A 99 -10.63 7.80 17.48
N HIS A 100 -11.54 8.72 17.13
CA HIS A 100 -12.25 9.55 18.11
C HIS A 100 -13.55 8.93 18.63
N GLY A 101 -14.09 7.93 17.94
CA GLY A 101 -15.34 7.28 18.34
C GLY A 101 -15.20 6.53 19.67
N MET A 102 -16.13 6.77 20.58
CA MET A 102 -16.21 6.08 21.85
C MET A 102 -17.20 4.91 21.74
N PRO A 103 -16.79 3.67 22.06
CA PRO A 103 -17.70 2.55 22.09
C PRO A 103 -18.85 2.80 23.08
N VAL A 104 -20.08 2.62 22.62
CA VAL A 104 -21.29 2.65 23.46
C VAL A 104 -22.13 1.41 23.17
N GLU A 105 -23.11 1.12 24.03
CA GLU A 105 -24.02 -0.04 23.88
C GLU A 105 -23.24 -1.36 23.73
N ASN A 106 -22.30 -1.64 24.64
CA ASN A 106 -21.42 -2.82 24.60
C ASN A 106 -20.64 -2.94 23.26
N ALA A 107 -20.10 -1.82 22.78
CA ALA A 107 -19.34 -1.70 21.53
C ALA A 107 -20.12 -2.04 20.25
N GLN A 108 -21.46 -2.06 20.29
CA GLN A 108 -22.30 -2.22 19.10
C GLN A 108 -22.39 -0.93 18.26
N SER A 109 -21.98 0.19 18.82
CA SER A 109 -21.92 1.48 18.12
C SER A 109 -20.75 2.34 18.60
N LEU A 110 -20.37 3.31 17.77
CA LEU A 110 -19.43 4.37 18.13
C LEU A 110 -20.19 5.69 18.25
N ALA A 111 -20.08 6.34 19.41
CA ALA A 111 -20.53 7.71 19.60
C ALA A 111 -19.37 8.67 19.32
N CYS A 112 -19.59 9.61 18.41
CA CYS A 112 -18.60 10.60 18.00
C CYS A 112 -19.16 12.02 18.14
N GLY A 113 -18.28 13.01 18.34
CA GLY A 113 -18.64 14.42 18.21
C GLY A 113 -18.44 14.94 16.78
N ASN A 114 -18.40 16.26 16.61
CA ASN A 114 -18.07 16.90 15.35
C ASN A 114 -16.61 16.71 14.88
N THR A 115 -15.76 16.07 15.68
CA THR A 115 -14.37 15.73 15.35
C THR A 115 -14.24 14.74 14.20
N VAL A 116 -15.35 14.07 13.82
CA VAL A 116 -15.37 13.21 12.61
C VAL A 116 -15.17 14.01 11.33
N PHE A 117 -15.59 15.28 11.31
CA PHE A 117 -15.54 16.10 10.11
C PHE A 117 -14.14 16.62 9.84
N ASN A 118 -13.80 16.72 8.56
CA ASN A 118 -12.59 17.41 8.15
C ASN A 118 -12.91 18.92 8.03
N GLY A 119 -12.43 19.69 9.01
CA GLY A 119 -12.64 21.15 9.05
C GLY A 119 -12.05 21.93 7.87
N LYS A 120 -11.18 21.31 7.05
CA LYS A 120 -10.67 21.91 5.81
C LYS A 120 -11.62 21.74 4.63
N LEU A 121 -12.65 20.91 4.76
CA LEU A 121 -13.63 20.64 3.71
C LEU A 121 -14.89 21.48 3.93
N SER A 122 -15.59 21.79 2.84
CA SER A 122 -16.93 22.34 2.93
C SER A 122 -17.91 21.32 3.54
N VAL A 123 -19.02 21.82 4.09
CA VAL A 123 -20.11 20.98 4.61
C VAL A 123 -20.54 19.95 3.56
N THR A 124 -20.78 20.39 2.32
CA THR A 124 -21.21 19.51 1.23
C THR A 124 -20.24 18.36 0.96
N LYS A 125 -18.92 18.60 1.04
CA LYS A 125 -17.91 17.55 0.83
C LYS A 125 -17.84 16.56 2.00
N ASN A 126 -18.01 17.03 3.23
CA ASN A 126 -18.14 16.14 4.39
C ASN A 126 -19.38 15.23 4.24
N LEU A 127 -20.54 15.82 3.92
CA LEU A 127 -21.78 15.06 3.71
C LEU A 127 -21.70 14.10 2.52
N GLU A 128 -20.99 14.48 1.45
CA GLU A 128 -20.73 13.60 0.31
C GLU A 128 -19.95 12.34 0.72
N CYS A 129 -18.92 12.49 1.55
CA CYS A 129 -18.17 11.36 2.07
C CYS A 129 -19.03 10.48 3.00
N LEU A 130 -19.87 11.07 3.85
CA LEU A 130 -20.79 10.32 4.72
C LEU A 130 -21.83 9.53 3.91
N ARG A 131 -22.39 10.11 2.85
CA ARG A 131 -23.29 9.40 1.93
C ARG A 131 -22.60 8.22 1.26
N PHE A 132 -21.35 8.40 0.84
CA PHE A 132 -20.57 7.29 0.28
C PHE A 132 -20.31 6.18 1.32
N LEU A 133 -20.00 6.53 2.57
CA LEU A 133 -19.86 5.55 3.65
C LEU A 133 -21.19 4.84 3.98
N ALA A 134 -22.32 5.55 3.86
CA ALA A 134 -23.65 4.94 3.98
C ALA A 134 -23.94 3.95 2.85
N ASP A 135 -23.54 4.26 1.62
CA ASP A 135 -23.56 3.32 0.50
C ASP A 135 -22.68 2.08 0.74
N CYS A 136 -21.67 2.19 1.60
CA CYS A 136 -20.83 1.07 2.05
C CYS A 136 -21.46 0.29 3.24
N GLY A 137 -22.65 0.66 3.70
CA GLY A 137 -23.38 -0.02 4.78
C GLY A 137 -23.20 0.57 6.17
N ILE A 138 -22.48 1.69 6.32
CA ILE A 138 -22.39 2.39 7.61
C ILE A 138 -23.69 3.16 7.88
N CYS A 139 -24.32 2.90 9.02
CA CYS A 139 -25.48 3.67 9.47
C CYS A 139 -25.02 4.85 10.34
N ILE A 140 -25.56 6.04 10.06
CA ILE A 140 -25.13 7.30 10.66
C ILE A 140 -26.38 8.01 11.20
N ASP A 141 -26.50 8.09 12.54
CA ASP A 141 -27.58 8.80 13.22
C ASP A 141 -27.09 10.09 13.86
N GLY A 142 -28.00 11.04 14.09
CA GLY A 142 -27.69 12.35 14.70
C GLY A 142 -27.35 13.45 13.69
N ILE A 143 -27.41 13.14 12.39
CA ILE A 143 -27.19 14.08 11.28
C ILE A 143 -28.07 13.68 10.08
N ASP A 144 -28.62 14.65 9.35
CA ASP A 144 -29.24 14.39 8.05
C ASP A 144 -28.20 14.52 6.93
N ILE A 145 -27.71 13.38 6.44
CA ILE A 145 -26.70 13.35 5.36
C ILE A 145 -27.24 13.79 3.98
N ASN A 146 -28.57 13.96 3.84
CA ASN A 146 -29.21 14.42 2.60
C ASN A 146 -29.49 15.93 2.62
N GLU A 147 -29.45 16.57 3.79
CA GLU A 147 -29.64 18.01 3.91
C GLU A 147 -28.43 18.78 3.36
N LYS A 148 -28.66 19.65 2.36
CA LYS A 148 -27.55 20.36 1.69
C LYS A 148 -26.92 21.48 2.54
N LYS A 149 -27.61 21.95 3.57
CA LYS A 149 -27.20 23.08 4.40
C LYS A 149 -27.41 22.72 5.87
N GLN A 150 -26.34 22.31 6.53
CA GLN A 150 -26.35 22.04 7.96
C GLN A 150 -25.13 22.68 8.62
N ASN A 151 -25.29 23.19 9.82
CA ASN A 151 -24.16 23.64 10.62
C ASN A 151 -23.53 22.46 11.36
N LEU A 152 -22.38 21.98 10.85
CA LEU A 152 -21.69 20.83 11.42
C LEU A 152 -21.10 21.11 12.82
N SER A 153 -20.90 22.38 13.20
CA SER A 153 -20.39 22.72 14.54
C SER A 153 -21.38 22.39 15.65
N ASP A 154 -22.67 22.40 15.35
CA ASP A 154 -23.75 22.28 16.33
C ASP A 154 -24.07 20.82 16.65
N ILE A 155 -23.49 19.89 15.89
CA ILE A 155 -23.67 18.46 16.07
C ILE A 155 -22.87 18.00 17.28
N LYS A 156 -23.60 17.67 18.36
CA LYS A 156 -23.01 17.20 19.62
C LYS A 156 -22.65 15.72 19.58
N THR A 157 -23.49 14.90 18.95
CA THR A 157 -23.33 13.46 18.93
C THR A 157 -23.80 12.89 17.60
N ILE A 158 -22.93 12.08 17.00
CA ILE A 158 -23.18 11.25 15.83
C ILE A 158 -22.99 9.82 16.28
N LYS A 159 -23.99 8.98 16.03
CA LYS A 159 -23.91 7.55 16.33
C LYS A 159 -23.62 6.80 15.05
N ILE A 160 -22.58 5.97 15.08
CA ILE A 160 -22.16 5.14 13.97
C ILE A 160 -22.46 3.68 14.31
N THR A 161 -23.18 3.01 13.44
CA THR A 161 -23.47 1.57 13.55
C THR A 161 -23.12 0.85 12.25
N TYR A 162 -22.88 -0.46 12.35
CA TYR A 162 -22.70 -1.33 11.19
C TYR A 162 -23.49 -2.63 11.42
N PRO A 163 -24.78 -2.66 11.04
CA PRO A 163 -25.71 -3.72 11.43
C PRO A 163 -25.31 -5.12 10.96
N ASP A 164 -24.66 -5.24 9.80
CA ASP A 164 -24.23 -6.53 9.22
C ASP A 164 -23.26 -7.28 10.16
N ASN A 165 -22.33 -6.56 10.80
CA ASN A 165 -21.38 -7.11 11.77
C ASN A 165 -20.79 -6.00 12.66
N PRO A 166 -21.38 -5.72 13.83
CA PRO A 166 -20.95 -4.62 14.69
C PRO A 166 -19.48 -4.69 15.16
N THR A 167 -18.89 -5.89 15.22
CA THR A 167 -17.46 -6.09 15.55
C THR A 167 -16.52 -5.37 14.57
N MET A 168 -16.99 -5.04 13.36
CA MET A 168 -16.29 -4.17 12.41
C MET A 168 -15.84 -2.85 13.05
N LEU A 169 -16.64 -2.27 13.94
CA LEU A 169 -16.33 -1.01 14.61
C LEU A 169 -15.12 -1.11 15.54
N THR A 170 -14.91 -2.28 16.18
CA THR A 170 -13.69 -2.57 16.94
C THR A 170 -12.47 -2.59 16.01
N GLY A 171 -12.57 -3.26 14.86
CA GLY A 171 -11.50 -3.27 13.86
C GLY A 171 -11.19 -1.89 13.30
N LEU A 172 -12.22 -1.13 12.95
CA LEU A 172 -12.11 0.25 12.50
C LEU A 172 -11.34 1.11 13.51
N LYS A 173 -11.69 1.00 14.80
CA LYS A 173 -11.01 1.72 15.88
C LYS A 173 -9.54 1.33 16.00
N VAL A 174 -9.24 0.03 16.08
CA VAL A 174 -7.87 -0.47 16.23
C VAL A 174 -7.00 -0.09 15.03
N MET A 175 -7.50 -0.25 13.81
CA MET A 175 -6.74 0.09 12.61
C MET A 175 -6.54 1.60 12.45
N ALA A 176 -7.49 2.42 12.88
CA ALA A 176 -7.32 3.89 12.89
C ALA A 176 -6.24 4.33 13.89
N ILE A 177 -6.19 3.72 15.08
CA ILE A 177 -5.13 3.95 16.06
C ILE A 177 -3.77 3.52 15.47
N ALA A 178 -3.70 2.32 14.86
CA ALA A 178 -2.48 1.81 14.27
C ALA A 178 -1.92 2.68 13.14
N GLU A 179 -2.78 3.27 12.30
CA GLU A 179 -2.35 4.23 11.27
C GLU A 179 -1.75 5.50 11.89
N ILE A 180 -2.28 5.98 13.02
CA ILE A 180 -1.76 7.17 13.71
C ILE A 180 -0.43 6.86 14.41
N ASP A 181 -0.34 5.70 15.07
CA ASP A 181 0.84 5.30 15.85
C ASP A 181 2.02 4.88 14.97
N HIS A 182 1.74 4.22 13.83
CA HIS A 182 2.76 3.69 12.92
C HIS A 182 2.90 4.48 11.62
N GLY A 183 1.97 5.38 11.32
CA GLY A 183 2.01 6.26 10.16
C GLY A 183 3.21 7.19 10.22
N THR A 184 4.28 6.83 9.51
CA THR A 184 5.47 7.66 9.37
C THR A 184 5.58 8.19 7.95
N LEU A 185 6.58 9.04 7.68
CA LEU A 185 6.89 9.46 6.31
C LEU A 185 7.28 8.30 5.38
N VAL A 186 7.59 7.11 5.88
CA VAL A 186 8.13 5.97 5.11
C VAL A 186 7.39 4.64 5.30
N ASN A 187 6.54 4.54 6.33
CA ASN A 187 5.57 3.46 6.52
C ASN A 187 4.19 4.12 6.62
N GLN A 188 3.55 4.27 5.46
CA GLN A 188 2.18 4.77 5.34
C GLN A 188 1.26 3.60 4.97
N ASP A 189 -0.05 3.83 5.00
CA ASP A 189 -1.03 2.97 4.33
C ASP A 189 -1.33 1.66 5.10
N VAL A 190 -1.27 1.69 6.44
CA VAL A 190 -1.71 0.60 7.32
C VAL A 190 -3.24 0.44 7.23
N PHE A 191 -3.95 1.55 7.28
CA PHE A 191 -5.41 1.58 7.41
C PHE A 191 -6.12 0.97 6.20
N LEU A 192 -5.90 1.53 5.01
CA LEU A 192 -6.57 1.11 3.79
C LEU A 192 -6.05 -0.25 3.28
N ARG A 193 -4.82 -0.66 3.62
CA ARG A 193 -4.35 -2.02 3.28
C ARG A 193 -4.80 -3.08 4.29
N CYS A 194 -5.44 -2.66 5.38
CA CYS A 194 -5.70 -3.49 6.55
C CYS A 194 -4.43 -4.22 7.01
N ASP A 195 -3.30 -3.51 7.12
CA ASP A 195 -2.01 -4.11 7.45
C ASP A 195 -1.90 -4.45 8.94
N TYR A 196 -2.65 -5.47 9.38
CA TYR A 196 -2.75 -5.90 10.76
C TYR A 196 -1.45 -6.43 11.35
N ARG A 197 -0.42 -6.65 10.51
CA ARG A 197 0.93 -7.07 10.93
C ARG A 197 1.57 -6.06 11.88
N VAL A 198 1.19 -4.78 11.81
CA VAL A 198 1.67 -3.76 12.76
C VAL A 198 1.09 -3.92 14.16
N LEU A 199 -0.01 -4.67 14.31
CA LEU A 199 -0.61 -4.99 15.60
C LEU A 199 0.11 -6.16 16.30
N LYS A 200 0.88 -6.96 15.56
CA LYS A 200 1.60 -8.13 16.10
C LYS A 200 2.61 -7.66 17.13
N LYS A 201 2.71 -8.41 18.24
CA LYS A 201 3.77 -8.23 19.24
C LYS A 201 5.15 -8.53 18.63
N ASP A 202 5.22 -9.59 17.84
CA ASP A 202 6.45 -10.04 17.20
C ASP A 202 6.63 -9.41 15.82
N LYS A 203 7.89 -9.23 15.42
CA LYS A 203 8.21 -8.70 14.09
C LYS A 203 7.71 -9.67 13.03
N THR A 204 7.04 -9.12 12.01
CA THR A 204 6.61 -9.95 10.88
C THR A 204 7.80 -10.37 10.03
N ASP A 205 7.78 -11.65 9.64
CA ASP A 205 8.74 -12.22 8.71
C ASP A 205 8.66 -11.52 7.35
N VAL A 206 9.83 -11.26 6.75
CA VAL A 206 9.91 -10.57 5.47
C VAL A 206 9.45 -11.49 4.33
N LEU A 207 9.73 -12.80 4.42
CA LEU A 207 9.30 -13.76 3.42
C LEU A 207 7.77 -13.81 3.30
N SER A 208 7.03 -13.78 4.42
CA SER A 208 5.57 -13.75 4.38
C SER A 208 5.05 -12.50 3.65
N ILE A 209 5.70 -11.34 3.84
CA ILE A 209 5.34 -10.11 3.12
C ILE A 209 5.63 -10.24 1.62
N VAL A 210 6.73 -10.88 1.24
CA VAL A 210 7.07 -11.16 -0.16
C VAL A 210 5.98 -12.02 -0.80
N GLN A 211 5.64 -13.16 -0.16
CA GLN A 211 4.61 -14.09 -0.62
C GLN A 211 3.24 -13.40 -0.79
N ASP A 212 2.82 -12.63 0.22
CA ASP A 212 1.57 -11.87 0.15
C ASP A 212 1.55 -10.90 -1.04
N THR A 213 2.68 -10.20 -1.27
CA THR A 213 2.76 -9.15 -2.29
C THR A 213 2.72 -9.71 -3.70
N ILE A 214 3.36 -10.85 -3.94
CA ILE A 214 3.48 -11.47 -5.27
C ILE A 214 2.32 -12.39 -5.63
N LYS A 215 1.41 -12.66 -4.69
CA LYS A 215 0.24 -13.53 -4.88
C LYS A 215 -0.58 -13.25 -6.16
N PRO A 216 -0.72 -12.00 -6.65
CA PRO A 216 -1.43 -11.73 -7.91
C PRO A 216 -0.69 -12.17 -9.20
N LEU A 217 0.60 -12.49 -9.12
CA LEU A 217 1.40 -12.91 -10.28
C LEU A 217 1.12 -14.38 -10.65
N SER A 218 1.57 -14.83 -11.82
CA SER A 218 1.48 -16.24 -12.20
C SER A 218 2.33 -17.12 -11.27
N ALA A 219 1.94 -18.39 -11.09
CA ALA A 219 2.63 -19.30 -10.16
C ALA A 219 4.13 -19.42 -10.47
N ASP A 220 4.50 -19.52 -11.76
CA ASP A 220 5.89 -19.64 -12.18
C ASP A 220 6.69 -18.35 -11.87
N VAL A 221 6.09 -17.17 -12.03
CA VAL A 221 6.71 -15.90 -11.64
C VAL A 221 6.83 -15.77 -10.13
N GLN A 222 5.84 -16.25 -9.36
CA GLN A 222 5.93 -16.31 -7.91
C GLN A 222 7.11 -17.19 -7.46
N ASP A 223 7.22 -18.39 -8.01
CA ASP A 223 8.30 -19.33 -7.70
C ASP A 223 9.67 -18.73 -8.06
N PHE A 224 9.80 -18.09 -9.21
CA PHE A 224 11.02 -17.38 -9.61
C PHE A 224 11.41 -16.30 -8.60
N ILE A 225 10.46 -15.48 -8.16
CA ILE A 225 10.74 -14.43 -7.18
C ILE A 225 11.16 -15.00 -5.82
N LEU A 226 10.52 -16.10 -5.38
CA LEU A 226 10.89 -16.77 -4.12
C LEU A 226 12.28 -17.40 -4.20
N GLN A 227 12.65 -17.96 -5.36
CA GLN A 227 14.00 -18.47 -5.61
C GLN A 227 15.03 -17.33 -5.58
N LEU A 228 14.77 -16.20 -6.24
CA LEU A 228 15.64 -15.02 -6.15
C LEU A 228 15.77 -14.53 -4.70
N HIS A 229 14.64 -14.41 -3.99
CA HIS A 229 14.62 -14.00 -2.59
C HIS A 229 15.56 -14.88 -1.74
N GLN A 230 15.37 -16.20 -1.79
CA GLN A 230 16.19 -17.14 -1.02
C GLN A 230 17.66 -17.10 -1.44
N ARG A 231 17.95 -17.19 -2.74
CA ARG A 231 19.30 -17.16 -3.30
C ARG A 231 20.11 -15.97 -2.79
N TYR A 232 19.51 -14.78 -2.79
CA TYR A 232 20.23 -13.57 -2.43
C TYR A 232 20.33 -13.34 -0.93
N LEU A 233 19.38 -13.83 -0.13
CA LEU A 233 19.58 -13.93 1.32
C LEU A 233 20.74 -14.86 1.65
N ASP A 234 20.84 -16.02 0.99
CA ASP A 234 21.93 -16.99 1.18
C ASP A 234 23.30 -16.41 0.77
N LYS A 235 23.32 -15.50 -0.20
CA LYS A 235 24.51 -14.75 -0.62
C LYS A 235 24.82 -13.52 0.25
N GLY A 236 24.06 -13.31 1.32
CA GLY A 236 24.31 -12.27 2.32
C GLY A 236 23.74 -10.88 1.98
N LEU A 237 22.76 -10.78 1.07
CA LEU A 237 21.95 -9.56 0.95
C LEU A 237 20.97 -9.47 2.12
N THR A 238 20.63 -8.24 2.50
CA THR A 238 19.52 -7.98 3.41
C THR A 238 18.28 -7.59 2.61
N CYS A 239 17.10 -8.03 3.05
CA CYS A 239 15.82 -7.61 2.49
C CYS A 239 15.11 -6.63 3.42
N VAL A 240 14.77 -5.45 2.93
CA VAL A 240 14.00 -4.42 3.66
C VAL A 240 12.75 -4.08 2.88
N VAL A 241 11.59 -4.10 3.54
CA VAL A 241 10.31 -3.70 2.94
C VAL A 241 9.98 -2.27 3.34
N GLU A 242 9.65 -1.43 2.37
CA GLU A 242 9.12 -0.09 2.57
C GLU A 242 7.75 0.03 1.89
N VAL A 243 6.78 0.61 2.60
CA VAL A 243 5.45 0.90 2.04
C VAL A 243 5.15 2.38 2.16
N LYS A 244 4.98 3.05 1.02
CA LYS A 244 4.75 4.50 1.01
C LYS A 244 3.87 4.96 -0.15
N GLY A 245 2.72 5.55 0.16
CA GLY A 245 1.77 5.98 -0.85
C GLY A 245 1.31 4.80 -1.69
N PHE A 246 1.00 3.69 -1.05
CA PHE A 246 0.57 2.41 -1.62
C PHE A 246 1.61 1.77 -2.55
N HIS A 247 2.84 2.27 -2.60
CA HIS A 247 3.98 1.61 -3.26
C HIS A 247 4.63 0.66 -2.27
N ILE A 248 4.63 -0.63 -2.56
CA ILE A 248 5.36 -1.64 -1.80
C ILE A 248 6.69 -1.86 -2.50
N TYR A 249 7.79 -1.65 -1.78
CA TYR A 249 9.15 -1.85 -2.30
C TYR A 249 9.97 -2.77 -1.39
N MET A 250 10.33 -3.93 -1.91
CA MET A 250 11.21 -4.89 -1.25
C MET A 250 12.62 -4.71 -1.80
N LYS A 251 13.53 -4.18 -0.97
CA LYS A 251 14.90 -3.83 -1.33
C LYS A 251 15.86 -4.92 -0.91
N TYR A 252 16.65 -5.42 -1.85
CA TYR A 252 17.76 -6.33 -1.60
C TYR A 252 19.06 -5.57 -1.71
N GLY A 253 19.75 -5.42 -0.58
CA GLY A 253 20.94 -4.59 -0.47
C GLY A 253 22.13 -5.31 0.13
N TYR A 254 23.33 -4.94 -0.32
CA TYR A 254 24.58 -5.34 0.30
C TYR A 254 25.15 -4.16 1.10
N LYS A 255 25.36 -4.35 2.40
CA LYS A 255 25.73 -3.27 3.33
C LYS A 255 24.72 -2.11 3.25
N ARG A 256 25.13 -0.93 2.74
CA ARG A 256 24.26 0.27 2.59
C ARG A 256 23.80 0.51 1.15
N LYS A 257 24.02 -0.45 0.23
CA LYS A 257 23.73 -0.28 -1.19
C LYS A 257 22.61 -1.23 -1.62
N ASP A 258 21.50 -0.65 -2.06
CA ASP A 258 20.45 -1.38 -2.79
C ASP A 258 21.04 -1.93 -4.09
N LEU A 259 20.94 -3.23 -4.33
CA LEU A 259 21.35 -3.88 -5.56
C LEU A 259 20.17 -4.06 -6.50
N TRP A 260 19.09 -4.66 -5.99
CA TRP A 260 17.84 -4.85 -6.74
C TRP A 260 16.63 -4.80 -5.80
N GLY A 261 15.43 -4.82 -6.35
CA GLY A 261 14.24 -4.94 -5.54
C GLY A 261 12.95 -5.09 -6.32
N ILE A 262 11.92 -5.58 -5.64
CA ILE A 262 10.59 -5.85 -6.19
C ILE A 262 9.66 -4.70 -5.84
N ASN A 263 8.95 -4.18 -6.84
CA ASN A 263 8.05 -3.06 -6.71
C ASN A 263 6.63 -3.52 -7.04
N ALA A 264 5.66 -3.10 -6.24
CA ALA A 264 4.24 -3.12 -6.58
C ALA A 264 3.71 -1.69 -6.47
N SER A 265 3.13 -1.17 -7.56
CA SER A 265 2.60 0.20 -7.61
C SER A 265 1.44 0.32 -8.58
N LEU A 266 0.50 1.24 -8.29
CA LEU A 266 -0.65 1.53 -9.16
C LEU A 266 -0.23 1.93 -10.60
N ASN A 267 0.81 2.76 -10.71
CA ASN A 267 1.18 3.36 -11.99
C ASN A 267 2.07 2.44 -12.84
N ASN A 268 3.00 1.71 -12.21
CA ASN A 268 4.04 0.94 -12.89
C ASN A 268 3.94 -0.58 -12.63
N GLY A 269 2.83 -1.04 -12.03
CA GLY A 269 2.57 -2.46 -11.78
C GLY A 269 3.65 -3.14 -10.96
N TYR A 270 3.83 -4.44 -11.24
CA TYR A 270 4.86 -5.28 -10.67
C TYR A 270 6.12 -5.27 -11.54
N HIS A 271 7.26 -4.93 -10.95
CA HIS A 271 8.54 -4.95 -11.64
C HIS A 271 9.72 -5.12 -10.68
N ILE A 272 10.81 -5.70 -11.19
CA ILE A 272 12.12 -5.65 -10.56
C ILE A 272 12.77 -4.31 -10.95
N ASN A 273 13.43 -3.65 -10.01
CA ASN A 273 14.36 -2.56 -10.28
C ASN A 273 15.78 -2.99 -9.96
N VAL A 274 16.71 -2.78 -10.88
CA VAL A 274 18.13 -3.12 -10.72
C VAL A 274 18.97 -1.84 -10.64
N LYS A 275 19.85 -1.73 -9.65
CA LYS A 275 20.72 -0.57 -9.43
C LYS A 275 22.18 -0.97 -9.60
N SER A 276 22.52 -1.48 -10.79
CA SER A 276 23.85 -1.97 -11.11
C SER A 276 24.87 -0.83 -11.25
N THR A 277 25.93 -0.87 -10.47
CA THR A 277 27.04 0.10 -10.47
C THR A 277 28.33 -0.44 -11.11
N LYS A 278 28.42 -1.76 -11.32
CA LYS A 278 29.68 -2.44 -11.65
C LYS A 278 29.72 -3.10 -13.02
N THR A 279 28.79 -2.77 -13.90
CA THR A 279 28.66 -3.33 -15.26
C THR A 279 29.95 -3.27 -16.09
N HIS A 280 30.80 -2.27 -15.88
CA HIS A 280 32.12 -2.16 -16.51
C HIS A 280 33.12 -3.26 -16.11
N GLU A 281 32.91 -3.95 -15.00
CA GLU A 281 33.77 -5.02 -14.49
C GLU A 281 33.41 -6.40 -15.09
N TYR A 282 32.25 -6.53 -15.76
CA TYR A 282 31.75 -7.79 -16.32
C TYR A 282 31.16 -7.61 -17.73
N THR A 283 31.75 -6.75 -18.55
CA THR A 283 31.26 -6.40 -19.90
C THR A 283 31.16 -7.60 -20.84
N ASP A 284 32.06 -8.57 -20.74
CA ASP A 284 32.00 -9.78 -21.57
C ASP A 284 30.80 -10.66 -21.22
N THR A 285 30.38 -10.68 -19.95
CA THR A 285 29.12 -11.32 -19.54
C THR A 285 27.91 -10.54 -20.07
N VAL A 286 27.93 -9.21 -20.04
CA VAL A 286 26.82 -8.41 -20.58
C VAL A 286 26.56 -8.73 -22.06
N LYS A 287 27.61 -8.94 -22.86
CA LYS A 287 27.49 -9.27 -24.30
C LYS A 287 26.79 -10.60 -24.57
N THR A 288 26.71 -11.50 -23.59
CA THR A 288 26.01 -12.79 -23.75
C THR A 288 24.52 -12.71 -23.45
N PHE A 289 24.06 -11.64 -22.80
CA PHE A 289 22.66 -11.48 -22.44
C PHE A 289 21.77 -11.23 -23.67
N PRO A 290 20.46 -11.50 -23.59
CA PRO A 290 19.51 -11.09 -24.61
C PRO A 290 19.57 -9.58 -24.89
N PRO A 291 19.29 -9.14 -26.13
CA PRO A 291 19.37 -7.72 -26.52
C PRO A 291 18.61 -6.78 -25.57
N ILE A 292 17.45 -7.20 -25.07
CA ILE A 292 16.65 -6.42 -24.12
C ILE A 292 17.41 -6.08 -22.83
N LEU A 293 18.21 -7.00 -22.30
CA LEU A 293 19.02 -6.77 -21.10
C LEU A 293 20.28 -5.96 -21.43
N GLN A 294 20.88 -6.18 -22.60
CA GLN A 294 22.02 -5.36 -23.05
C GLN A 294 21.63 -3.88 -23.16
N GLU A 295 20.52 -3.59 -23.86
CA GLU A 295 19.98 -2.24 -24.01
C GLU A 295 19.61 -1.62 -22.66
N LEU A 296 19.04 -2.43 -21.75
CA LEU A 296 18.69 -1.97 -20.41
C LEU A 296 19.93 -1.60 -19.59
N ILE A 297 20.98 -2.43 -19.63
CA ILE A 297 22.25 -2.19 -18.94
C ILE A 297 22.97 -0.98 -19.52
N GLU A 298 22.99 -0.83 -20.85
CA GLU A 298 23.61 0.29 -21.55
C GLU A 298 22.97 1.64 -21.18
N LYS A 299 21.64 1.67 -21.01
CA LYS A 299 20.94 2.86 -20.51
C LYS A 299 21.52 3.34 -19.19
N GLY A 300 22.03 2.44 -18.34
CA GLY A 300 22.61 2.74 -17.03
C GLY A 300 21.59 3.28 -16.02
N TYR A 301 21.95 3.28 -14.74
CA TYR A 301 21.13 3.85 -13.68
C TYR A 301 21.70 5.18 -13.17
N GLY A 302 20.84 6.07 -12.70
CA GLY A 302 21.20 7.39 -12.18
C GLY A 302 20.26 8.50 -12.63
N CYS A 303 20.37 9.67 -12.00
CA CYS A 303 19.53 10.82 -12.34
C CYS A 303 19.90 11.35 -13.73
N GLY A 304 18.98 11.34 -14.70
CA GLY A 304 19.21 11.90 -16.05
C GLY A 304 19.78 13.31 -16.05
N ARG A 305 19.37 14.19 -15.12
CA ARG A 305 19.96 15.53 -14.95
C ARG A 305 21.45 15.50 -14.61
N LYS A 306 21.92 14.47 -13.89
CA LYS A 306 23.33 14.26 -13.55
C LYS A 306 24.10 13.48 -14.62
N ARG A 307 23.39 12.84 -15.55
CA ARG A 307 23.95 12.07 -16.67
C ARG A 307 23.90 12.86 -17.98
N GLU A 308 23.85 14.19 -17.89
CA GLU A 308 23.88 15.11 -19.04
C GLU A 308 22.69 15.01 -20.01
N ILE A 309 21.65 14.25 -19.65
CA ILE A 309 20.38 14.13 -20.40
C ILE A 309 19.50 15.39 -20.24
N GLY A 310 19.76 16.22 -19.22
CA GLY A 310 19.11 17.53 -19.03
C GLY A 310 17.66 17.48 -18.50
N HIS A 311 17.03 16.31 -18.42
CA HIS A 311 15.67 16.11 -17.90
C HIS A 311 15.56 14.86 -17.01
N CYS A 312 14.39 14.66 -16.39
CA CYS A 312 14.09 13.45 -15.62
C CYS A 312 13.75 12.31 -16.59
N ASP A 313 14.48 11.21 -16.51
CA ASP A 313 14.36 10.01 -17.34
C ASP A 313 14.02 8.77 -16.49
N GLY A 314 13.72 8.97 -15.20
CA GLY A 314 13.41 7.88 -14.28
C GLY A 314 14.60 7.02 -13.85
N GLY A 315 15.81 7.23 -14.38
CA GLY A 315 16.97 6.35 -14.16
C GLY A 315 17.40 6.24 -12.69
N CYS A 316 17.00 7.17 -11.81
CA CYS A 316 17.28 7.11 -10.38
C CYS A 316 16.53 5.99 -9.64
N ARG A 317 15.51 5.37 -10.25
CA ARG A 317 14.80 4.22 -9.67
C ARG A 317 15.52 2.90 -9.82
N GLY A 318 16.48 2.84 -10.73
CA GLY A 318 17.02 1.59 -11.23
C GLY A 318 16.43 1.27 -12.61
N LEU A 319 16.92 0.17 -13.15
CA LEU A 319 16.58 -0.39 -14.44
C LEU A 319 15.37 -1.33 -14.26
N PRO A 320 14.19 -0.99 -14.82
CA PRO A 320 12.98 -1.75 -14.59
C PRO A 320 12.91 -2.99 -15.49
N ILE A 321 12.49 -4.12 -14.92
CA ILE A 321 12.13 -5.36 -15.61
C ILE A 321 10.72 -5.73 -15.16
N SER A 322 9.77 -5.79 -16.08
CA SER A 322 8.38 -6.18 -15.77
C SER A 322 8.32 -7.58 -15.16
N LEU A 323 7.43 -7.77 -14.19
CA LEU A 323 7.15 -9.08 -13.59
C LEU A 323 5.87 -9.68 -14.19
N ASP A 324 5.89 -9.90 -15.50
CA ASP A 324 4.93 -10.74 -16.22
C ASP A 324 5.63 -12.03 -16.70
N ASP A 325 4.91 -12.93 -17.37
CA ASP A 325 5.47 -14.24 -17.77
C ASP A 325 6.70 -14.12 -18.69
N SER A 326 6.91 -13.00 -19.38
CA SER A 326 8.11 -12.79 -20.21
C SER A 326 9.41 -12.71 -19.40
N VAL A 327 9.33 -12.44 -18.09
CA VAL A 327 10.52 -12.45 -17.22
C VAL A 327 11.15 -13.84 -17.13
N LEU A 328 10.35 -14.90 -17.32
CA LEU A 328 10.80 -16.28 -17.23
C LEU A 328 11.77 -16.63 -18.36
N ASP A 329 11.63 -15.98 -19.53
CA ASP A 329 12.51 -16.18 -20.69
C ASP A 329 13.94 -15.65 -20.45
N ILE A 330 14.11 -14.75 -19.48
CA ILE A 330 15.39 -14.09 -19.17
C ILE A 330 15.86 -14.34 -17.73
N ARG A 331 15.25 -15.30 -17.03
CA ARG A 331 15.48 -15.54 -15.59
C ARG A 331 16.93 -15.89 -15.27
N ASP A 332 17.55 -16.75 -16.08
CA ASP A 332 18.93 -17.23 -15.87
C ASP A 332 19.93 -16.09 -16.10
N ASP A 333 19.63 -15.19 -17.04
CA ASP A 333 20.43 -13.98 -17.29
C ASP A 333 20.29 -12.96 -16.16
N ILE A 334 19.08 -12.80 -15.59
CA ILE A 334 18.84 -11.97 -14.40
C ILE A 334 19.66 -12.49 -13.22
N GLU A 335 19.64 -13.80 -12.96
CA GLU A 335 20.45 -14.41 -11.91
C GLU A 335 21.95 -14.17 -12.13
N THR A 336 22.42 -14.41 -13.36
CA THR A 336 23.81 -14.21 -13.74
C THR A 336 24.23 -12.75 -13.54
N TRP A 337 23.39 -11.79 -13.95
CA TRP A 337 23.66 -10.37 -13.82
C TRP A 337 23.80 -9.95 -12.35
N PHE A 338 22.85 -10.35 -11.51
CA PHE A 338 22.85 -9.98 -10.09
C PHE A 338 24.02 -10.61 -9.34
N ASP A 339 24.38 -11.85 -9.69
CA ASP A 339 25.57 -12.53 -9.16
C ASP A 339 26.86 -11.80 -9.50
N GLN A 340 27.02 -11.33 -10.74
CA GLN A 340 28.20 -10.55 -11.14
C GLN A 340 28.27 -9.21 -10.39
N GLU A 341 27.15 -8.49 -10.31
CA GLU A 341 27.09 -7.23 -9.57
C GLU A 341 27.44 -7.43 -8.09
N LEU A 342 26.89 -8.47 -7.45
CA LEU A 342 27.18 -8.79 -6.06
C LEU A 342 28.64 -9.18 -5.84
N SER A 343 29.21 -10.04 -6.70
CA SER A 343 30.62 -10.43 -6.66
C SER A 343 31.54 -9.20 -6.72
N CYS A 344 31.28 -8.27 -7.63
CA CYS A 344 32.03 -7.01 -7.74
C CYS A 344 31.87 -6.10 -6.51
N LEU A 345 30.70 -6.09 -5.88
CA LEU A 345 30.47 -5.36 -4.63
C LEU A 345 31.18 -6.00 -3.42
N GLN A 346 31.35 -7.32 -3.40
CA GLN A 346 32.02 -8.06 -2.33
C GLN A 346 33.54 -8.01 -2.40
N LYS A 347 34.12 -7.81 -3.59
CA LYS A 347 35.57 -7.57 -3.79
C LYS A 347 36.06 -6.25 -3.15
N LYS A 348 35.16 -5.40 -2.64
CA LYS A 348 35.45 -4.13 -1.97
C LYS A 348 35.06 -4.14 -0.48
#